data_AF-A0A962NJX9-F1
#
_entry.id   AF-A0A962NJX9-F1
#
_cell.length_a   1.000
_cell.length_b   1.000
_cell.length_c   1.000
_cell.angle_alpha   90.00
_cell.angle_beta   90.00
_cell.angle_gamma   90.00
#
_symmetry.space_group_name_H-M   'P 1'
#
loop_
_entity.id
_entity.type
_entity.pdbx_description
1 polymer ?
#
loop_
_entity_poly.entity_id
_entity_poly.type
_entity_poly.pdbx_seq_one_letter_code
_entity_poly.pdbx_strand_id
1 'polypeptide(L)'
;MILRPVLIAMLLIFLVLLTSRLVGLAVANDLLINGAPALPLIPIAGLYWLRPREELAGWSLFTVWLGATYASTGESIEYAVFALIIGLAVAGYFLSPWFVASAWFSHIIWDFFPRSLPTQLLDLPLACLIFDALIGSFIVYRIMTGRWKPRVSAAPDCTGSRSSIKQK
;
A
#
# COMPACT_ATOMS: atom_id res chain seq x y z
N MET A 1 17.07 19.59 -8.42
CA MET A 1 15.90 19.21 -7.60
C MET A 1 15.22 17.90 -8.02
N ILE A 2 15.52 17.34 -9.21
CA ILE A 2 14.85 16.16 -9.78
C ILE A 2 15.45 14.82 -9.31
N LEU A 3 16.71 14.80 -8.84
CA LEU A 3 17.41 13.56 -8.49
C LEU A 3 16.69 12.75 -7.39
N ARG A 4 16.21 13.42 -6.34
CA ARG A 4 15.51 12.77 -5.22
C ARG A 4 14.26 12.00 -5.65
N PRO A 5 13.24 12.60 -6.30
CA PRO A 5 12.03 11.86 -6.68
C PRO A 5 12.33 10.71 -7.64
N VAL A 6 13.34 10.83 -8.50
CA VAL A 6 13.80 9.74 -9.36
C VAL A 6 14.36 8.58 -8.54
N LEU A 7 15.23 8.84 -7.57
CA LEU A 7 15.79 7.80 -6.69
C LEU A 7 14.70 7.11 -5.86
N ILE A 8 13.70 7.86 -5.37
CA ILE A 8 12.56 7.28 -4.66
C ILE A 8 11.74 6.39 -5.60
N ALA A 9 11.41 6.86 -6.80
CA ALA A 9 10.67 6.03 -7.77
C ALA A 9 11.42 4.74 -8.12
N MET A 10 12.74 4.83 -8.35
CA MET A 10 13.60 3.66 -8.58
C MET A 10 13.58 2.69 -7.39
N LEU A 11 13.68 3.21 -6.17
CA LEU A 11 13.60 2.39 -4.96
C LEU A 11 12.23 1.68 -4.84
N LEU A 12 11.13 2.40 -5.08
CA LEU A 12 9.78 1.81 -5.01
C LEU A 12 9.61 0.69 -6.02
N ILE A 13 10.03 0.91 -7.27
CA ILE A 13 10.01 -0.12 -8.32
C ILE A 13 10.89 -1.31 -7.93
N PHE A 14 12.11 -1.05 -7.44
CA PHE A 14 13.03 -2.08 -6.98
C PHE A 14 12.41 -2.93 -5.87
N LEU A 15 11.77 -2.32 -4.87
CA LEU A 15 11.12 -3.03 -3.77
C LEU A 15 9.97 -3.92 -4.27
N VAL A 16 9.12 -3.44 -5.18
CA VAL A 16 8.04 -4.24 -5.76
C VAL A 16 8.59 -5.45 -6.52
N LEU A 17 9.64 -5.24 -7.34
CA LEU A 17 10.27 -6.33 -8.08
C LEU A 17 10.96 -7.33 -7.15
N LEU A 18 11.66 -6.86 -6.12
CA LEU A 18 12.32 -7.70 -5.13
C LEU A 18 11.30 -8.57 -4.38
N THR A 19 10.24 -7.97 -3.86
CA THR A 19 9.16 -8.69 -3.16
C THR A 19 8.50 -9.71 -4.09
N SER A 20 8.17 -9.33 -5.34
CA SER A 20 7.60 -10.24 -6.34
C SER A 20 8.49 -11.46 -6.61
N ARG A 21 9.80 -11.23 -6.74
CA ARG A 21 10.78 -12.31 -6.99
C ARG A 21 10.90 -13.24 -5.79
N LEU A 22 10.92 -12.71 -4.57
CA LEU A 22 11.02 -13.52 -3.37
C LEU A 22 9.74 -14.33 -3.09
N VAL A 23 8.57 -13.76 -3.35
CA VAL A 23 7.30 -14.51 -3.34
C VAL A 23 7.35 -15.63 -4.37
N GLY A 24 7.74 -15.34 -5.62
CA GLY A 24 7.86 -16.36 -6.66
C GLY A 24 8.86 -17.48 -6.32
N LEU A 25 9.98 -17.15 -5.70
CA LEU A 25 10.93 -18.14 -5.18
C LEU A 25 10.34 -18.96 -4.03
N ALA A 26 9.60 -18.32 -3.11
CA ALA A 26 8.96 -19.04 -2.00
C ALA A 26 7.89 -20.02 -2.51
N VAL A 27 7.09 -19.63 -3.51
CA VAL A 27 6.15 -20.54 -4.21
C VAL A 27 6.91 -21.70 -4.84
N ALA A 28 7.98 -21.43 -5.57
CA ALA A 28 8.74 -22.46 -6.30
C ALA A 28 9.46 -23.49 -5.40
N ASN A 29 9.58 -23.21 -4.10
CA ASN A 29 10.25 -24.09 -3.13
C ASN A 29 9.30 -24.60 -2.03
N ASP A 30 7.98 -24.43 -2.18
CA ASP A 30 6.97 -24.82 -1.18
C ASP A 30 7.23 -24.17 0.21
N LEU A 31 7.83 -22.98 0.21
CA LEU A 31 8.16 -22.22 1.41
C LEU A 31 7.20 -21.05 1.65
N LEU A 32 6.12 -20.95 0.88
CA LEU A 32 5.27 -19.76 0.86
C LEU A 32 4.67 -19.44 2.24
N ILE A 33 4.07 -20.43 2.91
CA ILE A 33 3.46 -20.25 4.24
C ILE A 33 4.53 -19.91 5.29
N ASN A 34 5.65 -20.63 5.28
CA ASN A 34 6.73 -20.43 6.25
C ASN A 34 7.46 -19.09 6.05
N GLY A 35 7.54 -18.62 4.80
CA GLY A 35 8.14 -17.34 4.44
C GLY A 35 7.19 -16.15 4.63
N ALA A 36 5.88 -16.38 4.68
CA ALA A 36 4.86 -15.32 4.76
C ALA A 36 5.04 -14.34 5.93
N PRO A 37 5.54 -14.71 7.12
CA PRO A 37 5.83 -13.74 8.19
C PRO A 37 7.00 -12.81 7.88
N ALA A 38 8.00 -13.27 7.12
CA ALA A 38 9.24 -12.55 6.86
C ALA A 38 9.18 -11.68 5.60
N LEU A 39 8.51 -12.16 4.55
CA LEU A 39 8.36 -11.45 3.27
C LEU A 39 7.78 -10.01 3.38
N PRO A 40 6.74 -9.72 4.19
CA PRO A 40 6.18 -8.38 4.29
C PRO A 40 7.13 -7.41 5.02
N LEU A 41 8.12 -7.91 5.76
CA LEU A 41 9.11 -7.05 6.41
C LEU A 41 9.98 -6.30 5.40
N ILE A 42 10.11 -6.81 4.17
CA ILE A 42 10.90 -6.18 3.11
C ILE A 42 10.29 -4.84 2.68
N PRO A 43 9.02 -4.78 2.20
CA PRO A 43 8.39 -3.50 1.91
C PRO A 43 8.20 -2.64 3.15
N ILE A 44 7.90 -3.23 4.32
CA ILE A 44 7.78 -2.46 5.57
C ILE A 44 9.10 -1.72 5.86
N ALA A 45 10.22 -2.43 5.93
CA ALA A 45 11.52 -1.83 6.20
C ALA A 45 11.96 -0.84 5.11
N GLY A 46 11.75 -1.21 3.84
CA GLY A 46 12.11 -0.36 2.70
C GLY A 46 11.36 0.97 2.65
N LEU A 47 10.10 0.99 3.09
CA LEU A 47 9.26 2.20 3.08
C LEU A 47 9.32 2.98 4.39
N TYR A 48 9.68 2.34 5.51
CA TYR A 48 9.56 2.91 6.86
C TYR A 48 10.26 4.26 7.05
N TRP A 49 11.44 4.44 6.44
CA TRP A 49 12.27 5.63 6.56
C TRP A 49 11.96 6.74 5.55
N LEU A 50 11.04 6.51 4.61
CA LEU A 50 10.66 7.50 3.62
C LEU A 50 9.87 8.66 4.27
N ARG A 51 9.84 9.82 3.59
CA ARG A 51 8.96 10.91 4.04
C ARG A 51 7.50 10.45 3.98
N PRO A 52 6.60 10.97 4.83
CA PRO A 52 5.21 10.53 4.89
C PRO A 52 4.50 10.37 3.54
N ARG A 53 4.69 11.32 2.61
CA ARG A 53 4.08 11.23 1.27
C ARG A 53 4.74 10.19 0.36
N GLU A 54 6.05 10.04 0.45
CA GLU A 54 6.82 9.05 -0.32
C GLU A 54 6.46 7.63 0.16
N GLU A 55 6.35 7.45 1.48
CA GLU A 55 5.89 6.22 2.12
C GLU A 55 4.46 5.85 1.70
N LEU A 56 3.51 6.79 1.75
CA LEU A 56 2.13 6.54 1.32
C LEU A 56 2.04 6.23 -0.19
N ALA A 57 2.85 6.89 -1.03
CA ALA A 57 2.97 6.55 -2.44
C ALA A 57 3.47 5.12 -2.64
N GLY A 58 4.48 4.71 -1.86
CA GLY A 58 4.98 3.33 -1.84
C GLY A 58 3.89 2.33 -1.46
N TRP A 59 3.15 2.58 -0.38
CA TRP A 59 2.04 1.72 0.02
C TRP A 59 0.93 1.65 -1.02
N SER A 60 0.61 2.76 -1.68
CA SER A 60 -0.37 2.79 -2.77
C SER A 60 0.10 1.95 -3.97
N LEU A 61 1.39 2.02 -4.33
CA LEU A 61 1.97 1.17 -5.37
C LEU A 61 1.92 -0.31 -4.97
N PHE A 62 2.26 -0.65 -3.72
CA PHE A 62 2.15 -2.02 -3.22
C PHE A 62 0.70 -2.52 -3.18
N THR A 63 -0.29 -1.66 -2.94
CA THR A 63 -1.71 -2.02 -3.08
C THR A 63 -2.10 -2.29 -4.52
N VAL A 64 -1.58 -1.54 -5.50
CA VAL A 64 -1.78 -1.91 -6.92
C VAL A 64 -1.15 -3.27 -7.23
N TRP A 65 0.06 -3.53 -6.73
CA TRP A 65 0.72 -4.83 -6.86
C TRP A 65 -0.10 -5.96 -6.22
N LEU A 66 -0.67 -5.75 -5.02
CA LEU A 66 -1.58 -6.68 -4.35
C LEU A 66 -2.76 -7.07 -5.24
N GLY A 67 -3.40 -6.09 -5.89
CA GLY A 67 -4.53 -6.37 -6.78
C GLY A 67 -4.16 -7.16 -8.04
N ALA A 68 -2.89 -7.20 -8.40
CA ALA A 68 -2.42 -7.97 -9.56
C ALA A 68 -2.22 -9.47 -9.27
N THR A 69 -2.33 -9.90 -8.00
CA THR A 69 -2.06 -11.28 -7.54
C THR A 69 -2.75 -12.34 -8.40
N TYR A 70 -4.06 -12.16 -8.65
CA TYR A 70 -4.86 -13.09 -9.45
C TYR A 70 -5.21 -12.58 -10.85
N ALA A 71 -4.88 -11.34 -11.20
CA ALA A 71 -5.20 -10.78 -12.51
C ALA A 71 -4.56 -11.59 -13.67
N SER A 72 -3.52 -12.37 -13.39
CA SER A 72 -2.86 -13.26 -14.35
C SER A 72 -3.62 -14.56 -14.65
N THR A 73 -4.63 -14.94 -13.86
CA THR A 73 -5.44 -16.14 -14.12
C THR A 73 -6.36 -16.00 -15.34
N GLY A 74 -6.62 -14.75 -15.76
CA GLY A 74 -7.44 -14.45 -16.94
C GLY A 74 -8.95 -14.42 -16.69
N GLU A 75 -9.41 -14.62 -15.45
CA GLU A 75 -10.83 -14.55 -15.13
C GLU A 75 -11.33 -13.09 -15.07
N SER A 76 -12.47 -12.81 -15.70
CA SER A 76 -13.05 -11.46 -15.77
C SER A 76 -13.29 -10.82 -14.40
N ILE A 77 -13.63 -11.65 -13.39
CA ILE A 77 -13.87 -11.17 -12.03
C ILE A 77 -12.57 -10.67 -11.39
N GLU A 78 -11.43 -11.30 -11.67
CA GLU A 78 -10.13 -10.90 -11.12
C GLU A 78 -9.68 -9.55 -11.70
N TYR A 79 -10.02 -9.24 -12.96
CA TYR A 79 -9.80 -7.90 -13.52
C TYR A 79 -10.70 -6.84 -12.87
N ALA A 80 -11.94 -7.17 -12.53
CA ALA A 80 -12.84 -6.26 -11.81
C ALA A 80 -12.31 -5.97 -10.40
N VAL A 81 -11.86 -7.00 -9.67
CA VAL A 81 -11.23 -6.84 -8.36
C VAL A 81 -9.93 -6.04 -8.45
N PHE A 82 -9.10 -6.32 -9.46
CA PHE A 82 -7.88 -5.55 -9.69
C PHE A 82 -8.18 -4.06 -9.93
N ALA A 83 -9.15 -3.73 -10.78
CA ALA A 83 -9.58 -2.36 -11.02
C ALA A 83 -10.12 -1.68 -9.75
N LEU A 84 -10.88 -2.40 -8.92
CA LEU A 84 -11.35 -1.91 -7.63
C LEU A 84 -10.19 -1.59 -6.69
N ILE A 85 -9.20 -2.48 -6.59
CA ILE A 85 -8.01 -2.28 -5.75
C ILE A 85 -7.16 -1.11 -6.25
N ILE A 86 -7.02 -0.91 -7.57
CA ILE A 86 -6.40 0.29 -8.14
C ILE A 86 -7.17 1.54 -7.68
N GLY A 87 -8.49 1.53 -7.75
CA GLY A 87 -9.34 2.62 -7.26
C GLY A 87 -9.09 2.94 -5.78
N LEU A 88 -9.01 1.91 -4.94
CA LEU A 88 -8.69 2.05 -3.52
C LEU A 88 -7.27 2.57 -3.28
N ALA A 89 -6.28 2.16 -4.06
CA ALA A 89 -4.92 2.67 -3.97
C ALA A 89 -4.84 4.17 -4.32
N VAL A 90 -5.51 4.57 -5.41
CA VAL A 90 -5.57 5.98 -5.84
C VAL A 90 -6.31 6.83 -4.81
N ALA A 91 -7.49 6.38 -4.35
CA ALA A 91 -8.23 7.04 -3.28
C ALA A 91 -7.42 7.09 -1.98
N GLY A 92 -6.65 6.04 -1.71
CA GLY A 92 -5.70 5.90 -0.62
C GLY A 92 -4.69 7.03 -0.56
N TYR A 93 -4.08 7.32 -1.71
CA TYR A 93 -3.07 8.34 -1.86
C TYR A 93 -3.63 9.78 -1.81
N PHE A 94 -4.75 10.02 -2.50
CA PHE A 94 -5.27 11.38 -2.69
C PHE A 94 -6.33 11.81 -1.67
N LEU A 95 -7.12 10.89 -1.13
CA LEU A 95 -8.25 11.19 -0.25
C LEU A 95 -7.99 10.77 1.19
N SER A 96 -7.71 9.49 1.43
CA SER A 96 -7.56 8.97 2.79
C SER A 96 -6.75 7.67 2.82
N PRO A 97 -5.70 7.56 3.64
CA PRO A 97 -4.90 6.34 3.74
C PRO A 97 -5.70 5.12 4.24
N TRP A 98 -6.88 5.33 4.82
CA TRP A 98 -7.78 4.24 5.20
C TRP A 98 -8.20 3.38 4.00
N PHE A 99 -8.31 3.94 2.79
CA PHE A 99 -8.62 3.12 1.60
C PHE A 99 -7.51 2.12 1.27
N VAL A 100 -6.25 2.50 1.50
CA VAL A 100 -5.11 1.57 1.37
C VAL A 100 -5.27 0.44 2.39
N ALA A 101 -5.47 0.77 3.67
CA ALA A 101 -5.65 -0.23 4.72
C ALA A 101 -6.83 -1.18 4.43
N SER A 102 -7.98 -0.62 3.99
CA SER A 102 -9.15 -1.41 3.61
C SER A 102 -8.84 -2.36 2.45
N ALA A 103 -8.08 -1.94 1.44
CA ALA A 103 -7.72 -2.82 0.34
C ALA A 103 -6.96 -4.08 0.81
N TRP A 104 -6.02 -3.93 1.75
CA TRP A 104 -5.28 -5.06 2.32
C TRP A 104 -6.18 -6.04 3.08
N PHE A 105 -7.06 -5.54 3.95
CA PHE A 105 -7.97 -6.43 4.69
C PHE A 105 -9.08 -7.02 3.81
N SER A 106 -9.57 -6.28 2.82
CA SER A 106 -10.54 -6.80 1.86
C SER A 106 -9.92 -7.84 0.92
N HIS A 107 -8.62 -7.76 0.63
CA HIS A 107 -7.92 -8.78 -0.14
C HIS A 107 -7.89 -10.12 0.59
N ILE A 108 -7.70 -10.13 1.92
CA ILE A 108 -7.85 -11.35 2.73
C ILE A 108 -9.23 -11.98 2.51
N ILE A 109 -10.30 -11.19 2.57
CA ILE A 109 -11.66 -11.71 2.34
C ILE A 109 -11.77 -12.26 0.92
N TRP A 110 -11.19 -11.54 -0.05
CA TRP A 110 -11.15 -11.98 -1.44
C TRP A 110 -10.44 -13.31 -1.57
N ASP A 111 -9.27 -13.52 -0.96
CA ASP A 111 -8.44 -14.73 -1.04
C ASP A 111 -9.21 -16.02 -0.73
N PHE A 112 -10.08 -15.98 0.27
CA PHE A 112 -10.90 -17.13 0.68
C PHE A 112 -12.21 -17.28 -0.09
N PHE A 113 -12.48 -16.42 -1.07
CA PHE A 113 -13.64 -16.58 -1.93
C PHE A 113 -13.52 -17.85 -2.78
N PRO A 114 -14.55 -18.73 -2.83
CA PRO A 114 -14.46 -19.99 -3.55
C PRO A 114 -14.17 -19.79 -5.04
N ARG A 115 -13.03 -20.33 -5.51
CA ARG A 115 -12.62 -20.37 -6.92
C ARG A 115 -11.65 -21.51 -7.19
N SER A 116 -11.44 -21.84 -8.46
CA SER A 116 -10.39 -22.77 -8.87
C SER A 116 -9.04 -22.05 -8.95
N LEU A 117 -8.06 -22.53 -8.19
CA LEU A 117 -6.68 -22.06 -8.28
C LEU A 117 -5.78 -23.15 -8.87
N PRO A 118 -4.73 -22.79 -9.63
CA PRO A 118 -3.64 -23.70 -9.99
C PRO A 118 -3.06 -24.36 -8.74
N THR A 119 -2.57 -25.59 -8.86
CA THR A 119 -2.03 -26.37 -7.72
C THR A 119 -0.93 -25.64 -6.96
N GLN A 120 -0.12 -24.85 -7.66
CA GLN A 120 0.97 -24.07 -7.09
C GLN A 120 0.50 -22.89 -6.23
N LEU A 121 -0.77 -22.50 -6.33
CA LEU A 121 -1.37 -21.36 -5.62
C LEU A 121 -2.34 -21.80 -4.51
N LEU A 122 -2.47 -23.09 -4.23
CA LEU A 122 -3.41 -23.57 -3.20
C LEU A 122 -3.06 -23.06 -1.80
N ASP A 123 -1.78 -22.85 -1.52
CA ASP A 123 -1.30 -22.31 -0.25
C ASP A 123 -1.32 -20.77 -0.20
N LEU A 124 -1.59 -20.13 -1.34
CA LEU A 124 -1.55 -18.68 -1.48
C LEU A 124 -2.56 -17.97 -0.56
N PRO A 125 -3.83 -18.40 -0.41
CA PRO A 125 -4.77 -17.74 0.50
C PRO A 125 -4.29 -17.70 1.95
N LEU A 126 -3.67 -18.78 2.44
CA LEU A 126 -3.16 -18.83 3.82
C LEU A 126 -1.89 -17.97 3.98
N ALA A 127 -1.01 -17.97 2.99
CA ALA A 127 0.16 -17.09 3.01
C ALA A 127 -0.25 -15.61 2.92
N CYS A 128 -1.21 -15.27 2.07
CA CYS A 128 -1.75 -13.93 1.93
C CYS A 128 -2.47 -13.45 3.19
N LEU A 129 -3.21 -14.32 3.90
CA LEU A 129 -3.76 -14.00 5.23
C LEU A 129 -2.67 -13.42 6.15
N ILE A 130 -1.53 -14.08 6.25
CA ILE A 130 -0.42 -13.67 7.12
C ILE A 130 0.23 -12.38 6.57
N PHE A 131 0.56 -12.37 5.29
CA PHE A 131 1.24 -11.26 4.63
C PHE A 131 0.41 -9.97 4.69
N ASP A 132 -0.86 -10.05 4.32
CA ASP A 132 -1.79 -8.93 4.24
C ASP A 132 -2.19 -8.45 5.63
N ALA A 133 -2.39 -9.34 6.61
CA ALA A 133 -2.68 -8.94 7.98
C ALA A 133 -1.52 -8.15 8.58
N LEU A 134 -0.27 -8.55 8.31
CA LEU A 134 0.91 -7.83 8.80
C LEU A 134 1.04 -6.45 8.16
N ILE A 135 0.89 -6.35 6.84
CA ILE A 135 0.97 -5.06 6.13
C ILE A 135 -0.22 -4.17 6.49
N GLY A 136 -1.44 -4.70 6.44
CA GLY A 136 -2.66 -3.97 6.80
C GLY A 136 -2.59 -3.43 8.22
N SER A 137 -2.12 -4.23 9.18
CA SER A 137 -1.94 -3.80 10.58
C SER A 137 -0.86 -2.72 10.71
N PHE A 138 0.26 -2.85 9.99
CA PHE A 138 1.29 -1.81 9.95
C PHE A 138 0.74 -0.49 9.40
N ILE A 139 -0.01 -0.53 8.30
CA ILE A 139 -0.63 0.66 7.70
C ILE A 139 -1.62 1.31 8.68
N VAL A 140 -2.50 0.52 9.33
CA VAL A 140 -3.42 1.03 10.37
C VAL A 140 -2.65 1.71 11.49
N TYR A 141 -1.59 1.09 12.00
CA TYR A 141 -0.73 1.68 13.02
C TYR A 141 -0.15 3.05 12.57
N ARG A 142 0.32 3.17 11.33
CA ARG A 142 0.83 4.45 10.77
C ARG A 142 -0.28 5.51 10.64
N ILE A 143 -1.49 5.11 10.29
CA ILE A 143 -2.65 6.02 10.26
C ILE A 143 -2.96 6.52 11.68
N MET A 144 -3.06 5.61 12.65
CA MET A 144 -3.41 5.94 14.03
C MET A 144 -2.37 6.82 14.72
N THR A 145 -1.09 6.64 14.41
CA THR A 145 0.00 7.51 14.88
C THR A 145 0.06 8.86 14.15
N GLY A 146 -0.84 9.10 13.18
CA GLY A 146 -0.95 10.36 12.47
C GLY A 146 0.16 10.62 11.45
N ARG A 147 0.87 9.57 11.01
CA ARG A 147 2.01 9.69 10.09
C ARG A 147 1.64 10.44 8.81
N TRP A 148 0.45 10.19 8.27
CA TRP A 148 -0.03 10.70 6.98
C TRP A 148 -1.10 11.79 7.11
N LYS A 149 -1.17 12.50 8.24
CA LYS A 149 -2.10 13.63 8.40
C LYS A 149 -1.92 14.63 7.24
N PRO A 150 -2.99 15.09 6.59
CA PRO A 150 -2.91 16.18 5.64
C PRO A 150 -2.21 17.36 6.29
N ARG A 151 -1.24 17.96 5.60
CA ARG A 151 -0.74 19.27 6.01
C ARG A 151 -1.93 20.21 5.88
N VAL A 152 -2.56 20.54 7.01
CA VAL A 152 -3.44 21.70 7.08
C VAL A 152 -2.53 22.85 6.71
N SER A 153 -2.66 23.36 5.48
CA SER A 153 -2.02 24.60 5.08
C SER A 153 -2.41 25.59 6.17
N ALA A 154 -1.44 26.07 6.95
CA ALA A 154 -1.70 27.08 7.96
C ALA A 154 -2.53 28.17 7.25
N ALA A 155 -3.76 28.37 7.73
CA ALA A 155 -4.61 29.40 7.16
C ALA A 155 -3.78 30.70 7.17
N PRO A 156 -3.73 31.45 6.06
CA PRO A 156 -3.03 32.73 6.06
C PRO A 156 -3.55 33.53 7.25
N ASP A 157 -2.64 33.92 8.13
CA ASP A 157 -2.95 34.61 9.38
C ASP A 157 -3.73 35.89 9.02
N CYS A 158 -5.06 35.88 9.16
CA CYS A 158 -5.92 37.03 8.88
C CYS A 158 -5.75 38.15 9.94
N THR A 159 -4.72 38.08 10.78
CA THR A 159 -4.46 38.99 11.89
C THR A 159 -3.78 40.30 11.46
N GLY A 160 -3.45 40.47 10.18
CA GLY A 160 -2.86 41.71 9.64
C GLY A 160 -3.84 42.64 8.91
N SER A 161 -4.65 43.41 9.64
CA SER A 161 -5.00 44.83 9.33
C SER A 161 -6.12 45.35 10.24
N ARG A 162 -5.77 45.80 11.44
CA ARG A 162 -6.47 46.92 12.09
C ARG A 162 -5.52 48.10 12.11
N SER A 163 -5.36 48.76 10.96
CA SER A 163 -4.69 50.06 10.90
C SER A 163 -5.50 51.08 11.69
N SER A 164 -4.81 51.80 12.56
CA SER A 164 -5.31 52.91 13.38
C SER A 164 -6.22 53.88 12.62
N ILE A 165 -7.49 53.99 13.03
CA ILE A 165 -8.26 55.20 12.82
C ILE A 165 -7.77 56.20 13.88
N LYS A 166 -6.87 57.10 13.47
CA LYS A 166 -6.53 58.27 14.28
C LYS A 166 -7.73 59.21 14.30
N GLN A 167 -8.16 59.54 15.51
CA GLN A 167 -9.13 60.58 15.84
C GLN A 167 -8.71 61.93 15.23
N LYS A 168 -9.69 62.67 14.72
CA LYS A 168 -9.66 64.13 14.60
C LYS A 168 -10.81 64.68 15.43
#